data_AF-A0A1H6AKU6-F1
#
_entry.id   AF-A0A1H6AKU6-F1
#
_cell.length_a   1.000
_cell.length_b   1.000
_cell.length_c   1.000
_cell.angle_alpha   90.00
_cell.angle_beta   90.00
_cell.angle_gamma   90.00
#
_symmetry.space_group_name_H-M   'P 1'
#
loop_
_entity.id
_entity.type
_entity.pdbx_description
1 polymer ?
#
loop_
_entity_poly.entity_id
_entity_poly.type
_entity_poly.pdbx_seq_one_letter_code
_entity_poly.pdbx_strand_id
1 'polypeptide(L)'
;MKKLLFTAFWIFSIQSSFAQVKHAGAMSEMGKSGFAPTISLDSLEKYKGLVALGPMGKMEGEITIVDGIPYVGIVKEDESGIIQKDWRIQAPFLVYADIQEWEEISLSGKVSTIQELESVLEASFVSAGMDLSQPFPFRVFGKFDQMVTHIVTPRSQEIPGYKEGRNQVNYTHSEENGELIGFYSREGKGIYTHQNSFFHIHFLNDDKSFAGHLDNFESNLEGFKIWIPKSHPKLSFRVVDTDFSKGRLGFQQEIFLDDLVKFHGHLCDGLVVGTKALDYSFSTFFGAAEIDRTDYRIISGASPCLTDAASYLTGGRLQFGTQQVISKPTGLFLIERISDGKSVQVNLNAGIKPQEIISLTALAEQGKLSPCEMDHLKSLEDQFSIQVLATASAELYNLVVLDQFKWVQAPFETFKKTDVLNKNLSPCLSNL
;
A
#
# COMPACT_ATOMS: atom_id res chain seq x y z
N MET A 1 32.96 13.92 -38.28
CA MET A 1 32.66 14.55 -36.98
C MET A 1 31.15 14.47 -36.73
N LYS A 2 30.76 14.35 -35.45
CA LYS A 2 29.42 14.13 -34.86
C LYS A 2 29.11 12.67 -34.51
N LYS A 3 29.61 12.25 -33.34
CA LYS A 3 29.08 11.12 -32.58
C LYS A 3 27.75 11.59 -31.97
N LEU A 4 26.65 10.91 -32.31
CA LEU A 4 25.35 11.09 -31.67
C LEU A 4 25.43 10.46 -30.28
N LEU A 5 25.40 11.27 -29.21
CA LEU A 5 25.18 10.75 -27.86
C LEU A 5 23.70 10.39 -27.74
N PHE A 6 23.40 9.10 -27.65
CA PHE A 6 22.11 8.64 -27.13
C PHE A 6 22.19 8.70 -25.60
N THR A 7 21.66 9.77 -25.02
CA THR A 7 21.32 9.80 -23.59
C THR A 7 20.05 8.97 -23.39
N ALA A 8 20.21 7.74 -22.92
CA ALA A 8 19.10 6.93 -22.44
C ALA A 8 18.58 7.54 -21.14
N PHE A 9 17.42 8.19 -21.19
CA PHE A 9 16.65 8.53 -20.00
C PHE A 9 16.10 7.23 -19.44
N TRP A 10 16.68 6.76 -18.33
CA TRP A 10 16.09 5.70 -17.53
C TRP A 10 14.93 6.30 -16.76
N ILE A 11 13.71 6.03 -17.24
CA ILE A 11 12.49 6.32 -16.49
C ILE A 11 12.45 5.26 -15.38
N PHE A 12 12.79 5.65 -14.16
CA PHE A 12 12.52 4.83 -12.98
C PHE A 12 11.01 4.84 -12.76
N SER A 13 10.34 3.71 -13.04
CA SER A 13 8.96 3.50 -12.62
C SER A 13 8.95 3.32 -11.10
N ILE A 14 8.63 4.37 -10.36
CA ILE A 14 8.36 4.28 -8.93
C ILE A 14 7.06 3.50 -8.79
N GLN A 15 7.16 2.24 -8.38
CA GLN A 15 5.97 1.50 -7.98
C GLN A 15 5.52 2.00 -6.60
N SER A 16 4.21 2.09 -6.41
CA SER A 16 3.58 2.60 -5.19
C SER A 16 2.66 1.53 -4.62
N SER A 17 2.54 1.40 -3.30
CA SER A 17 1.51 0.57 -2.66
C SER A 17 0.49 1.44 -1.93
N PHE A 18 -0.79 1.17 -2.12
CA PHE A 18 -1.89 1.82 -1.41
C PHE A 18 -2.43 0.91 -0.30
N ALA A 19 -3.19 1.47 0.63
CA ALA A 19 -3.91 0.68 1.62
C ALA A 19 -4.79 -0.38 0.94
N GLN A 20 -4.79 -1.59 1.49
CA GLN A 20 -5.46 -2.73 0.87
C GLN A 20 -6.98 -2.54 0.84
N VAL A 21 -7.56 -2.44 -0.36
CA VAL A 21 -9.01 -2.51 -0.55
C VAL A 21 -9.48 -3.93 -0.23
N LYS A 22 -10.53 -4.01 0.58
CA LYS A 22 -11.17 -5.25 1.00
C LYS A 22 -12.64 -5.18 0.63
N HIS A 23 -13.29 -6.33 0.51
CA HIS A 23 -14.73 -6.40 0.36
C HIS A 23 -15.30 -7.59 1.12
N ALA A 24 -16.58 -7.49 1.47
CA ALA A 24 -17.39 -8.60 1.95
C ALA A 24 -18.61 -8.73 1.04
N GLY A 25 -19.02 -9.96 0.75
CA GLY A 25 -20.10 -10.23 -0.21
C GLY A 25 -19.78 -9.78 -1.64
N ALA A 26 -20.80 -9.86 -2.50
CA ALA A 26 -20.73 -9.43 -3.89
C ALA A 26 -22.13 -9.03 -4.41
N MET A 27 -22.19 -7.95 -5.19
CA MET A 27 -23.37 -7.47 -5.89
C MET A 27 -23.97 -8.54 -6.82
N SER A 28 -23.15 -9.34 -7.50
CA SER A 28 -23.62 -10.44 -8.35
C SER A 28 -24.32 -11.57 -7.60
N GLU A 29 -24.08 -11.69 -6.29
CA GLU A 29 -24.59 -12.78 -5.45
C GLU A 29 -25.72 -12.35 -4.52
N MET A 30 -25.84 -11.07 -4.18
CA MET A 30 -26.79 -10.60 -3.15
C MET A 30 -28.25 -10.96 -3.44
N GLY A 31 -28.67 -10.98 -4.72
CA GLY A 31 -30.03 -11.37 -5.09
C GLY A 31 -30.31 -12.86 -4.84
N LYS A 32 -29.29 -13.71 -4.94
CA LYS A 32 -29.41 -15.17 -4.72
C LYS A 32 -29.55 -15.51 -3.24
N SER A 33 -28.99 -14.69 -2.35
CA SER A 33 -29.08 -14.85 -0.90
C SER A 33 -30.30 -14.14 -0.29
N GLY A 34 -31.19 -13.57 -1.10
CA GLY A 34 -32.30 -12.76 -0.61
C GLY A 34 -31.84 -11.50 0.13
N PHE A 35 -30.70 -10.93 -0.29
CA PHE A 35 -30.08 -9.74 0.30
C PHE A 35 -29.68 -9.92 1.77
N ALA A 36 -29.38 -11.16 2.17
CA ALA A 36 -28.87 -11.46 3.50
C ALA A 36 -27.53 -10.75 3.74
N PRO A 37 -27.31 -10.20 4.96
CA PRO A 37 -26.08 -9.49 5.29
C PRO A 37 -24.88 -10.43 5.32
N THR A 38 -23.74 -9.94 4.84
CA THR A 38 -22.43 -10.64 4.88
C THR A 38 -21.43 -9.95 5.80
N ILE A 39 -21.70 -8.70 6.18
CA ILE A 39 -20.87 -7.90 7.07
C ILE A 39 -21.74 -6.97 7.93
N SER A 40 -21.26 -6.68 9.13
CA SER A 40 -21.82 -5.70 10.06
C SER A 40 -20.84 -4.54 10.19
N LEU A 41 -21.34 -3.29 10.19
CA LEU A 41 -20.45 -2.12 10.20
C LEU A 41 -19.64 -2.02 11.50
N ASP A 42 -20.18 -2.44 12.65
CA ASP A 42 -19.50 -2.49 13.95
C ASP A 42 -18.15 -3.25 13.91
N SER A 43 -18.01 -4.25 13.05
CA SER A 43 -16.75 -4.98 12.83
C SER A 43 -15.63 -4.11 12.24
N LEU A 44 -15.97 -2.91 11.75
CA LEU A 44 -15.08 -1.95 11.10
C LEU A 44 -14.84 -0.68 11.94
N GLU A 45 -15.49 -0.51 13.10
CA GLU A 45 -15.40 0.72 13.95
C GLU A 45 -13.97 1.03 14.44
N LYS A 46 -13.11 0.01 14.44
CA LYS A 46 -11.67 0.16 14.75
C LYS A 46 -10.91 1.02 13.75
N TYR A 47 -11.34 1.09 12.50
CA TYR A 47 -10.66 1.82 11.43
C TYR A 47 -11.02 3.30 11.48
N LYS A 48 -10.02 4.17 11.66
CA LYS A 48 -10.22 5.62 11.80
C LYS A 48 -10.22 6.37 10.48
N GLY A 49 -9.51 5.85 9.47
CA GLY A 49 -9.49 6.37 8.10
C GLY A 49 -10.46 5.61 7.20
N LEU A 50 -11.50 4.99 7.75
CA LEU A 50 -12.38 4.09 7.01
C LEU A 50 -13.13 4.83 5.90
N VAL A 51 -12.97 4.33 4.69
CA VAL A 51 -13.82 4.62 3.54
C VAL A 51 -14.54 3.32 3.18
N ALA A 52 -15.87 3.36 3.05
CA ALA A 52 -16.64 2.18 2.65
C ALA A 52 -17.93 2.54 1.90
N LEU A 53 -18.27 1.74 0.89
CA LEU A 53 -19.47 1.90 0.07
C LEU A 53 -20.22 0.58 -0.08
N GLY A 54 -21.55 0.65 -0.12
CA GLY A 54 -22.43 -0.48 -0.42
C GLY A 54 -23.86 -0.24 0.07
N PRO A 55 -24.82 -1.12 -0.27
CA PRO A 55 -26.19 -0.97 0.18
C PRO A 55 -26.36 -1.44 1.63
N MET A 56 -27.35 -0.86 2.30
CA MET A 56 -27.85 -1.39 3.57
C MET A 56 -28.56 -2.74 3.34
N GLY A 57 -28.51 -3.60 4.36
CA GLY A 57 -29.19 -4.89 4.44
C GLY A 57 -30.62 -4.80 3.95
N LYS A 58 -31.05 -5.84 3.21
CA LYS A 58 -32.38 -5.91 2.59
C LYS A 58 -32.74 -4.74 1.65
N MET A 59 -31.74 -4.00 1.18
CA MET A 59 -31.88 -2.85 0.28
C MET A 59 -32.66 -1.68 0.90
N GLU A 60 -32.48 -1.44 2.21
CA GLU A 60 -33.18 -0.39 2.97
C GLU A 60 -32.52 1.00 2.89
N GLY A 61 -31.41 1.14 2.17
CA GLY A 61 -30.66 2.39 2.06
C GLY A 61 -29.26 2.22 1.47
N GLU A 62 -28.49 3.30 1.46
CA GLU A 62 -27.12 3.35 0.93
C GLU A 62 -26.12 3.70 2.02
N ILE A 63 -25.05 2.91 2.15
CA ILE A 63 -23.98 3.11 3.12
C ILE A 63 -22.85 3.91 2.44
N THR A 64 -22.53 5.07 3.01
CA THR A 64 -21.31 5.83 2.71
C THR A 64 -20.55 6.05 4.02
N ILE A 65 -19.39 5.41 4.18
CA ILE A 65 -18.49 5.70 5.30
C ILE A 65 -17.34 6.54 4.78
N VAL A 66 -17.08 7.66 5.45
CA VAL A 66 -15.91 8.50 5.20
C VAL A 66 -15.34 8.99 6.53
N ASP A 67 -14.01 9.01 6.62
CA ASP A 67 -13.26 9.42 7.81
C ASP A 67 -13.75 8.70 9.09
N GLY A 68 -14.07 7.40 8.96
CA GLY A 68 -14.55 6.58 10.08
C GLY A 68 -15.97 6.88 10.55
N ILE A 69 -16.80 7.60 9.78
CA ILE A 69 -18.17 7.95 10.15
C ILE A 69 -19.16 7.38 9.14
N PRO A 70 -20.16 6.57 9.57
CA PRO A 70 -21.14 5.99 8.65
C PRO A 70 -22.28 6.98 8.35
N TYR A 71 -22.29 7.58 7.18
CA TYR A 71 -23.38 8.40 6.65
C TYR A 71 -24.30 7.49 5.81
N VAL A 72 -25.32 6.92 6.43
CA VAL A 72 -26.25 6.00 5.75
C VAL A 72 -27.47 6.75 5.27
N GLY A 73 -27.66 6.81 3.95
CA GLY A 73 -28.82 7.40 3.29
C GLY A 73 -30.03 6.48 3.36
N ILE A 74 -31.15 6.97 3.89
CA ILE A 74 -32.42 6.25 4.00
C ILE A 74 -33.53 7.09 3.39
N VAL A 75 -34.50 6.44 2.74
CA VAL A 75 -35.70 7.08 2.18
C VAL A 75 -36.83 7.09 3.21
N LYS A 76 -37.39 8.27 3.49
CA LYS A 76 -38.59 8.44 4.32
C LYS A 76 -39.87 8.13 3.55
N GLU A 77 -41.00 8.04 4.26
CA GLU A 77 -42.33 7.86 3.67
C GLU A 77 -42.70 8.97 2.66
N ASP A 78 -42.28 10.20 2.93
CA ASP A 78 -42.46 11.37 2.06
C ASP A 78 -41.45 11.44 0.90
N GLU A 79 -40.65 10.38 0.72
CA GLU A 79 -39.62 10.23 -0.31
C GLU A 79 -38.43 11.17 -0.17
N SER A 80 -38.33 11.90 0.95
CA SER A 80 -37.12 12.65 1.28
C SER A 80 -36.00 11.73 1.79
N GLY A 81 -34.75 12.06 1.46
CA GLY A 81 -33.58 11.39 1.98
C GLY A 81 -33.20 11.90 3.38
N ILE A 82 -32.71 11.01 4.23
CA ILE A 82 -32.08 11.36 5.51
C ILE A 82 -30.81 10.57 5.77
N ILE A 83 -29.96 11.09 6.65
CA ILE A 83 -28.77 10.41 7.15
C ILE A 83 -29.01 9.77 8.52
N GLN A 84 -28.66 8.49 8.63
CA GLN A 84 -28.47 7.78 9.89
C GLN A 84 -26.98 7.50 10.11
N LYS A 85 -26.51 7.68 11.35
CA LYS A 85 -25.14 7.38 11.79
C LYS A 85 -25.16 6.26 12.83
N ASP A 86 -25.25 5.02 12.38
CA ASP A 86 -25.36 3.84 13.26
C ASP A 86 -24.44 2.71 12.79
N TRP A 87 -23.60 2.21 13.69
CA TRP A 87 -22.68 1.11 13.43
C TRP A 87 -23.35 -0.28 13.45
N ARG A 88 -24.59 -0.38 13.94
CA ARG A 88 -25.33 -1.66 13.96
C ARG A 88 -25.97 -2.02 12.63
N ILE A 89 -25.70 -1.23 11.59
CA ILE A 89 -26.15 -1.46 10.23
C ILE A 89 -25.34 -2.62 9.63
N GLN A 90 -26.01 -3.40 8.79
CA GLN A 90 -25.42 -4.54 8.10
C GLN A 90 -25.54 -4.36 6.60
N ALA A 91 -24.67 -5.02 5.82
CA ALA A 91 -24.65 -4.91 4.37
C ALA A 91 -24.59 -6.30 3.72
N PRO A 92 -25.31 -6.54 2.60
CA PRO A 92 -25.20 -7.78 1.85
C PRO A 92 -23.88 -7.83 1.05
N PHE A 93 -23.36 -6.68 0.65
CA PHE A 93 -21.98 -6.51 0.24
C PHE A 93 -21.46 -5.12 0.63
N LEU A 94 -20.16 -4.99 0.82
CA LEU A 94 -19.50 -3.74 1.16
C LEU A 94 -18.06 -3.76 0.65
N VAL A 95 -17.62 -2.71 -0.03
CA VAL A 95 -16.18 -2.45 -0.29
C VAL A 95 -15.67 -1.45 0.72
N TYR A 96 -14.45 -1.65 1.22
CA TYR A 96 -13.87 -0.78 2.23
C TYR A 96 -12.34 -0.76 2.19
N ALA A 97 -11.77 0.35 2.65
CA ALA A 97 -10.34 0.53 2.88
C ALA A 97 -10.12 1.48 4.06
N ASP A 98 -9.00 1.36 4.75
CA ASP A 98 -8.60 2.26 5.83
C ASP A 98 -7.45 3.15 5.33
N ILE A 99 -7.75 4.42 5.04
CA ILE A 99 -6.82 5.37 4.43
C ILE A 99 -6.35 6.39 5.47
N GLN A 100 -5.08 6.30 5.85
CA GLN A 100 -4.48 7.18 6.86
C GLN A 100 -3.96 8.49 6.26
N GLU A 101 -3.46 8.46 5.02
CA GLU A 101 -2.91 9.62 4.34
C GLU A 101 -3.47 9.72 2.91
N TRP A 102 -3.83 10.95 2.55
CA TRP A 102 -4.28 11.32 1.22
C TRP A 102 -3.24 12.21 0.55
N GLU A 103 -3.12 12.09 -0.76
CA GLU A 103 -2.41 12.99 -1.65
C GLU A 103 -3.44 13.74 -2.51
N GLU A 104 -3.28 15.06 -2.60
CA GLU A 104 -4.15 15.91 -3.39
C GLU A 104 -3.57 16.11 -4.80
N ILE A 105 -4.39 15.87 -5.81
CA ILE A 105 -4.12 16.18 -7.21
C ILE A 105 -5.23 17.07 -7.77
N SER A 106 -4.90 17.89 -8.78
CA SER A 106 -5.89 18.76 -9.42
C SER A 106 -6.72 18.00 -10.45
N LEU A 107 -7.99 18.38 -10.53
CA LEU A 107 -8.91 17.94 -11.58
C LEU A 107 -9.36 19.18 -12.37
N SER A 108 -9.51 19.03 -13.68
CA SER A 108 -9.96 20.10 -14.57
C SER A 108 -10.63 19.52 -15.80
N GLY A 109 -11.30 20.38 -16.57
CA GLY A 109 -12.05 20.01 -17.75
C GLY A 109 -13.55 20.11 -17.54
N LYS A 110 -14.32 19.67 -18.55
CA LYS A 110 -15.78 19.66 -18.51
C LYS A 110 -16.26 18.28 -18.88
N VAL A 111 -17.19 17.76 -18.10
CA VAL A 111 -17.82 16.45 -18.33
C VAL A 111 -19.33 16.61 -18.34
N SER A 112 -19.99 15.86 -19.21
CA SER A 112 -21.46 15.88 -19.38
C SER A 112 -22.12 14.54 -19.07
N THR A 113 -21.31 13.51 -18.80
CA THR A 113 -21.78 12.16 -18.45
C THR A 113 -20.91 11.53 -17.38
N ILE A 114 -21.45 10.50 -16.71
CA ILE A 114 -20.68 9.72 -15.75
C ILE A 114 -19.50 8.98 -16.42
N GLN A 115 -19.65 8.54 -17.68
CA GLN A 115 -18.55 7.89 -18.42
C GLN A 115 -17.41 8.88 -18.75
N GLU A 116 -17.75 10.15 -19.04
CA GLU A 116 -16.74 11.20 -19.22
C GLU A 116 -16.04 11.51 -17.89
N LEU A 117 -16.77 11.56 -16.77
CA LEU A 117 -16.17 11.69 -15.43
C LEU A 117 -15.18 10.55 -15.15
N GLU A 118 -15.60 9.29 -15.35
CA GLU A 118 -14.74 8.11 -15.15
C GLU A 118 -13.47 8.18 -16.00
N SER A 119 -13.59 8.60 -17.27
CA SER A 119 -12.46 8.73 -18.19
C SER A 119 -11.46 9.80 -17.72
N VAL A 120 -11.96 10.95 -17.25
CA VAL A 120 -11.11 12.03 -16.72
C VAL A 120 -10.45 11.62 -15.40
N LEU A 121 -11.16 10.88 -14.53
CA LEU A 121 -10.59 10.32 -13.30
C LEU A 121 -9.46 9.33 -13.60
N GLU A 122 -9.68 8.35 -14.50
CA GLU A 122 -8.63 7.40 -14.90
C GLU A 122 -7.38 8.13 -15.44
N ALA A 123 -7.58 9.12 -16.32
CA ALA A 123 -6.46 9.91 -16.86
C ALA A 123 -5.69 10.67 -15.77
N SER A 124 -6.40 11.20 -14.77
CA SER A 124 -5.81 11.89 -13.62
C SER A 124 -5.02 10.93 -12.74
N PHE A 125 -5.56 9.73 -12.49
CA PHE A 125 -4.86 8.67 -11.74
C PHE A 125 -3.57 8.22 -12.43
N VAL A 126 -3.61 7.97 -13.74
CA VAL A 126 -2.41 7.63 -14.53
C VAL A 126 -1.36 8.74 -14.46
N SER A 127 -1.79 9.99 -14.59
CA SER A 127 -0.89 11.16 -14.51
C SER A 127 -0.25 11.30 -13.13
N ALA A 128 -0.95 10.88 -12.08
CA ALA A 128 -0.44 10.81 -10.71
C ALA A 128 0.41 9.55 -10.41
N GLY A 129 0.64 8.68 -11.40
CA GLY A 129 1.46 7.47 -11.21
C GLY A 129 0.75 6.33 -10.47
N MET A 130 -0.59 6.36 -10.40
CA MET A 130 -1.38 5.28 -9.80
C MET A 130 -1.29 4.00 -10.65
N ASP A 131 -1.10 2.85 -9.99
CA ASP A 131 -1.19 1.54 -10.64
C ASP A 131 -2.65 1.11 -10.76
N LEU A 132 -3.22 1.27 -11.96
CA LEU A 132 -4.62 0.89 -12.26
C LEU A 132 -4.87 -0.63 -12.27
N SER A 133 -3.86 -1.48 -12.05
CA SER A 133 -4.07 -2.90 -11.76
C SER A 133 -4.55 -3.15 -10.33
N GLN A 134 -4.27 -2.21 -9.42
CA GLN A 134 -4.64 -2.31 -8.01
C GLN A 134 -5.93 -1.52 -7.73
N PRO A 135 -6.80 -2.02 -6.83
CA PRO A 135 -7.94 -1.26 -6.37
C PRO A 135 -7.54 -0.16 -5.39
N PHE A 136 -8.23 0.98 -5.42
CA PHE A 136 -8.04 2.06 -4.45
C PHE A 136 -9.30 2.94 -4.30
N PRO A 137 -9.55 3.53 -3.12
CA PRO A 137 -10.58 4.57 -2.98
C PRO A 137 -10.06 5.91 -3.52
N PHE A 138 -10.97 6.85 -3.78
CA PHE A 138 -10.66 8.24 -4.10
C PHE A 138 -11.77 9.15 -3.59
N ARG A 139 -11.47 10.44 -3.46
CA ARG A 139 -12.45 11.48 -3.14
C ARG A 139 -12.33 12.63 -4.12
N VAL A 140 -13.44 13.21 -4.56
CA VAL A 140 -13.46 14.41 -5.41
C VAL A 140 -14.23 15.49 -4.68
N PHE A 141 -13.61 16.67 -4.50
CA PHE A 141 -14.22 17.79 -3.80
C PHE A 141 -14.52 18.90 -4.79
N GLY A 142 -15.72 19.47 -4.68
CA GLY A 142 -16.13 20.57 -5.53
C GLY A 142 -17.55 21.01 -5.30
N LYS A 143 -17.94 22.00 -6.10
CA LYS A 143 -19.32 22.43 -6.26
C LYS A 143 -19.81 21.84 -7.58
N PHE A 144 -20.72 20.88 -7.51
CA PHE A 144 -21.17 20.11 -8.66
C PHE A 144 -22.34 20.80 -9.35
N ASP A 145 -22.21 21.06 -10.66
CA ASP A 145 -23.22 21.81 -11.41
C ASP A 145 -24.54 21.05 -11.47
N GLN A 146 -24.53 19.79 -11.93
CA GLN A 146 -25.69 18.90 -12.00
C GLN A 146 -25.32 17.45 -11.71
N MET A 147 -26.15 16.79 -10.92
CA MET A 147 -25.98 15.36 -10.63
C MET A 147 -27.31 14.70 -10.27
N VAL A 148 -27.40 13.40 -10.55
CA VAL A 148 -28.50 12.56 -10.08
C VAL A 148 -27.90 11.48 -9.21
N THR A 149 -28.45 11.33 -8.02
CA THR A 149 -28.11 10.24 -7.10
C THR A 149 -29.34 9.41 -6.78
N HIS A 150 -29.16 8.17 -6.33
CA HIS A 150 -30.25 7.38 -5.78
C HIS A 150 -29.97 6.85 -4.38
N ILE A 151 -31.05 6.49 -3.70
CA ILE A 151 -31.04 5.64 -2.51
C ILE A 151 -31.93 4.43 -2.81
N VAL A 152 -31.40 3.22 -2.68
CA VAL A 152 -32.19 1.99 -2.88
C VAL A 152 -33.32 1.87 -1.88
N THR A 153 -34.41 1.22 -2.32
CA THR A 153 -35.56 0.91 -1.47
C THR A 153 -35.80 -0.60 -1.41
N PRO A 154 -36.50 -1.07 -0.37
CA PRO A 154 -36.71 -2.51 -0.15
C PRO A 154 -37.34 -3.22 -1.32
N ARG A 155 -36.99 -4.50 -1.48
CA ARG A 155 -37.44 -5.36 -2.60
C ARG A 155 -38.50 -6.40 -2.20
N SER A 156 -38.88 -6.47 -0.93
CA SER A 156 -39.87 -7.42 -0.40
C SER A 156 -41.00 -6.70 0.34
N GLN A 157 -42.24 -7.18 0.16
CA GLN A 157 -43.46 -6.66 0.82
C GLN A 157 -43.41 -6.72 2.35
N GLU A 158 -42.57 -7.59 2.91
CA GLU A 158 -42.41 -7.76 4.36
C GLU A 158 -41.59 -6.65 5.02
N ILE A 159 -40.93 -5.81 4.23
CA ILE A 159 -40.03 -4.76 4.72
C ILE A 159 -40.75 -3.41 4.64
N PRO A 160 -40.79 -2.63 5.74
CA PRO A 160 -41.35 -1.28 5.72
C PRO A 160 -40.73 -0.42 4.62
N GLY A 161 -41.56 0.37 3.93
CA GLY A 161 -41.11 1.22 2.82
C GLY A 161 -41.09 0.56 1.44
N TYR A 162 -41.43 -0.73 1.33
CA TYR A 162 -41.62 -1.39 0.03
C TYR A 162 -42.74 -0.72 -0.79
N LYS A 163 -42.46 -0.46 -2.06
CA LYS A 163 -43.41 0.02 -3.07
C LYS A 163 -43.28 -0.85 -4.31
N GLU A 164 -44.36 -1.45 -4.79
CA GLU A 164 -44.33 -2.35 -5.95
C GLU A 164 -43.75 -1.64 -7.19
N GLY A 165 -42.82 -2.33 -7.88
CA GLY A 165 -42.14 -1.79 -9.05
C GLY A 165 -41.13 -0.66 -8.78
N ARG A 166 -40.99 -0.20 -7.52
CA ARG A 166 -40.04 0.83 -7.13
C ARG A 166 -38.92 0.25 -6.29
N ASN A 167 -37.72 0.58 -6.69
CA ASN A 167 -36.53 -0.17 -6.31
C ASN A 167 -35.41 0.77 -5.81
N GLN A 168 -35.56 2.07 -6.09
CA GLN A 168 -34.75 3.19 -5.61
C GLN A 168 -35.59 4.48 -5.70
N VAL A 169 -35.14 5.54 -5.05
CA VAL A 169 -35.61 6.92 -5.25
C VAL A 169 -34.45 7.77 -5.74
N ASN A 170 -34.70 8.55 -6.79
CA ASN A 170 -33.70 9.43 -7.42
C ASN A 170 -33.84 10.86 -6.91
N TYR A 171 -32.71 11.52 -6.72
CA TYR A 171 -32.59 12.90 -6.25
C TYR A 171 -31.73 13.68 -7.25
N THR A 172 -32.24 14.81 -7.71
CA THR A 172 -31.49 15.74 -8.56
C THR A 172 -30.89 16.82 -7.69
N HIS A 173 -29.60 17.07 -7.88
CA HIS A 173 -28.88 18.15 -7.20
C HIS A 173 -28.34 19.12 -8.24
N SER A 174 -28.34 20.39 -7.88
CA SER A 174 -27.94 21.49 -8.75
C SER A 174 -27.09 22.45 -7.93
N GLU A 175 -25.89 22.78 -8.43
CA GLU A 175 -24.97 23.72 -7.77
C GLU A 175 -24.65 23.33 -6.31
N GLU A 176 -24.54 22.03 -6.04
CA GLU A 176 -24.43 21.46 -4.69
C GLU A 176 -22.95 21.28 -4.30
N ASN A 177 -22.59 21.72 -3.09
CA ASN A 177 -21.24 21.49 -2.57
C ASN A 177 -21.16 20.16 -1.83
N GLY A 178 -20.07 19.43 -2.04
CA GLY A 178 -19.84 18.20 -1.33
C GLY A 178 -18.61 17.47 -1.82
N GLU A 179 -18.64 16.16 -1.60
CA GLU A 179 -17.62 15.24 -2.07
C GLU A 179 -18.24 14.03 -2.77
N LEU A 180 -17.60 13.59 -3.86
CA LEU A 180 -17.78 12.26 -4.40
C LEU A 180 -16.79 11.34 -3.70
N ILE A 181 -17.27 10.22 -3.16
CA ILE A 181 -16.45 9.17 -2.58
C ILE A 181 -16.57 7.97 -3.49
N GLY A 182 -15.44 7.43 -3.96
CA GLY A 182 -15.47 6.30 -4.87
C GLY A 182 -14.40 5.26 -4.64
N PHE A 183 -14.59 4.09 -5.25
CA PHE A 183 -13.58 3.06 -5.42
C PHE A 183 -13.32 2.82 -6.91
N TYR A 184 -12.05 2.77 -7.28
CA TYR A 184 -11.59 2.26 -8.56
C TYR A 184 -11.15 0.80 -8.42
N SER A 185 -11.63 -0.10 -9.28
CA SER A 185 -11.16 -1.48 -9.33
C SER A 185 -11.53 -2.18 -10.63
N ARG A 186 -10.51 -2.76 -11.31
CA ARG A 186 -10.74 -3.65 -12.46
C ARG A 186 -11.20 -5.04 -12.03
N GLU A 187 -10.65 -5.56 -10.93
CA GLU A 187 -11.00 -6.87 -10.38
C GLU A 187 -12.35 -6.87 -9.64
N GLY A 188 -12.79 -5.69 -9.15
CA GLY A 188 -14.06 -5.51 -8.45
C GLY A 188 -15.30 -5.45 -9.33
N LYS A 189 -15.12 -5.51 -10.66
CA LYS A 189 -16.19 -5.40 -11.65
C LYS A 189 -17.27 -6.45 -11.45
N GLY A 190 -18.50 -6.00 -11.17
CA GLY A 190 -19.65 -6.86 -10.88
C GLY A 190 -19.65 -7.47 -9.47
N ILE A 191 -18.61 -7.24 -8.68
CA ILE A 191 -18.49 -7.69 -7.28
C ILE A 191 -18.88 -6.54 -6.36
N TYR A 192 -18.19 -5.41 -6.44
CA TYR A 192 -18.49 -4.22 -5.63
C TYR A 192 -18.44 -2.93 -6.45
N THR A 193 -18.15 -3.01 -7.75
CA THR A 193 -18.41 -1.96 -8.73
C THR A 193 -19.49 -2.43 -9.71
N HIS A 194 -20.01 -1.52 -10.54
CA HIS A 194 -21.05 -1.87 -11.50
C HIS A 194 -20.60 -2.94 -12.51
N GLN A 195 -21.56 -3.65 -13.09
CA GLN A 195 -21.29 -4.66 -14.12
C GLN A 195 -20.59 -4.08 -15.36
N ASN A 196 -20.73 -2.77 -15.60
CA ASN A 196 -20.21 -2.09 -16.77
C ASN A 196 -19.18 -1.00 -16.44
N SER A 197 -18.79 -0.85 -15.18
CA SER A 197 -17.82 0.18 -14.76
C SER A 197 -16.80 -0.38 -13.76
N PHE A 198 -15.60 0.21 -13.78
CA PHE A 198 -14.55 0.00 -12.77
C PHE A 198 -14.73 0.90 -11.56
N PHE A 199 -15.75 1.76 -11.56
CA PHE A 199 -16.03 2.72 -10.51
C PHE A 199 -17.28 2.32 -9.71
N HIS A 200 -17.27 2.65 -8.43
CA HIS A 200 -18.44 2.72 -7.57
C HIS A 200 -18.36 4.05 -6.83
N ILE A 201 -19.32 4.95 -7.04
CA ILE A 201 -19.25 6.33 -6.55
C ILE A 201 -20.52 6.68 -5.79
N HIS A 202 -20.36 7.22 -4.60
CA HIS A 202 -21.42 7.87 -3.83
C HIS A 202 -21.13 9.36 -3.73
N PHE A 203 -22.17 10.14 -3.47
CA PHE A 203 -22.08 11.56 -3.11
C PHE A 203 -22.43 11.76 -1.63
N LEU A 204 -21.77 12.73 -1.00
CA LEU A 204 -22.05 13.22 0.33
C LEU A 204 -21.95 14.75 0.32
N ASN A 205 -23.03 15.44 0.68
CA ASN A 205 -23.02 16.90 0.71
C ASN A 205 -22.24 17.47 1.91
N ASP A 206 -21.86 18.74 1.83
CA ASP A 206 -20.98 19.38 2.82
C ASP A 206 -21.58 19.43 4.23
N ASP A 207 -22.88 19.67 4.35
CA ASP A 207 -23.58 19.70 5.64
C ASP A 207 -23.86 18.30 6.22
N LYS A 208 -23.49 17.25 5.46
CA LYS A 208 -23.65 15.83 5.81
C LYS A 208 -25.10 15.45 6.10
N SER A 209 -26.06 16.11 5.46
CA SER A 209 -27.50 15.82 5.57
C SER A 209 -28.03 14.87 4.50
N PHE A 210 -27.25 14.61 3.44
CA PHE A 210 -27.58 13.69 2.36
C PHE A 210 -26.38 12.85 1.90
N ALA A 211 -26.62 11.55 1.67
CA ALA A 211 -25.68 10.67 0.97
C ALA A 211 -26.45 9.67 0.11
N GLY A 212 -25.87 9.31 -1.03
CA GLY A 212 -26.49 8.37 -1.96
C GLY A 212 -25.56 7.97 -3.10
N HIS A 213 -25.96 6.96 -3.86
CA HIS A 213 -25.22 6.46 -5.00
C HIS A 213 -25.28 7.42 -6.18
N LEU A 214 -24.19 7.66 -6.92
CA LEU A 214 -24.15 8.58 -8.06
C LEU A 214 -24.56 7.87 -9.37
N ASP A 215 -25.60 8.36 -10.05
CA ASP A 215 -26.08 7.81 -11.33
C ASP A 215 -25.65 8.65 -12.54
N ASN A 216 -25.86 9.97 -12.47
CA ASN A 216 -25.56 10.90 -13.56
C ASN A 216 -24.75 12.09 -13.04
N PHE A 217 -23.93 12.66 -13.92
CA PHE A 217 -23.02 13.74 -13.57
C PHE A 217 -22.74 14.64 -14.77
N GLU A 218 -22.90 15.95 -14.59
CA GLU A 218 -22.48 17.00 -15.51
C GLU A 218 -21.89 18.15 -14.67
N SER A 219 -20.64 18.52 -14.93
CA SER A 219 -20.00 19.63 -14.23
C SER A 219 -18.82 20.17 -15.02
N ASN A 220 -18.59 21.48 -14.89
CA ASN A 220 -17.26 22.03 -15.03
C ASN A 220 -16.43 21.63 -13.81
N LEU A 221 -15.26 21.03 -14.04
CA LEU A 221 -14.36 20.50 -13.02
C LEU A 221 -13.22 21.48 -12.70
N GLU A 222 -13.21 22.68 -13.29
CA GLU A 222 -12.13 23.64 -13.09
C GLU A 222 -11.97 24.01 -11.61
N GLY A 223 -10.78 23.74 -11.06
CA GLY A 223 -10.45 23.99 -9.66
C GLY A 223 -10.89 22.88 -8.69
N PHE A 224 -11.40 21.75 -9.19
CA PHE A 224 -11.72 20.60 -8.36
C PHE A 224 -10.45 19.92 -7.87
N LYS A 225 -10.58 19.25 -6.73
CA LYS A 225 -9.50 18.49 -6.09
C LYS A 225 -9.88 17.02 -6.06
N ILE A 226 -8.94 16.16 -6.37
CA ILE A 226 -9.04 14.73 -6.11
C ILE A 226 -8.08 14.40 -4.99
N TRP A 227 -8.56 13.67 -4.00
CA TRP A 227 -7.71 12.98 -3.05
C TRP A 227 -7.60 11.51 -3.45
N ILE A 228 -6.37 11.07 -3.62
CA ILE A 228 -5.99 9.66 -3.82
C ILE A 228 -5.19 9.19 -2.60
N PRO A 229 -5.18 7.88 -2.27
CA PRO A 229 -4.39 7.41 -1.15
C PRO A 229 -2.92 7.73 -1.43
N LYS A 230 -2.23 8.28 -0.44
CA LYS A 230 -0.84 8.66 -0.61
C LYS A 230 -0.01 7.42 -0.92
N SER A 231 0.72 7.49 -2.02
CA SER A 231 1.67 6.47 -2.45
C SER A 231 2.88 6.48 -1.50
N HIS A 232 3.31 5.30 -1.04
CA HIS A 232 4.62 5.15 -0.39
C HIS A 232 5.64 4.58 -1.39
N PRO A 233 6.88 5.12 -1.44
CA PRO A 233 7.91 4.62 -2.34
C PRO A 233 8.15 3.13 -2.10
N LYS A 234 8.01 2.30 -3.15
CA LYS A 234 8.49 0.92 -3.07
C LYS A 234 10.01 0.92 -3.16
N LEU A 235 10.64 0.42 -2.10
CA LEU A 235 12.06 0.13 -2.10
C LEU A 235 12.30 -1.08 -3.03
N SER A 236 13.04 -0.89 -4.11
CA SER A 236 13.41 -1.95 -5.06
C SER A 236 14.92 -2.05 -5.23
N PHE A 237 15.38 -3.25 -5.58
CA PHE A 237 16.80 -3.57 -5.71
C PHE A 237 17.02 -4.37 -6.96
N ARG A 238 18.02 -3.97 -7.75
CA ARG A 238 18.58 -4.83 -8.79
C ARG A 238 19.65 -5.72 -8.18
N VAL A 239 19.49 -7.02 -8.35
CA VAL A 239 20.42 -8.03 -7.84
C VAL A 239 20.86 -8.95 -8.96
N VAL A 240 22.09 -9.46 -8.82
CA VAL A 240 22.62 -10.49 -9.70
C VAL A 240 23.17 -11.66 -8.89
N ASP A 241 22.81 -12.86 -9.33
CA ASP A 241 23.28 -14.13 -8.79
C ASP A 241 23.89 -15.00 -9.91
N THR A 242 24.39 -16.17 -9.53
CA THR A 242 24.76 -17.20 -10.51
C THR A 242 23.53 -17.83 -11.16
N ASP A 243 23.63 -18.14 -12.45
CA ASP A 243 22.58 -18.78 -13.26
C ASP A 243 22.12 -20.15 -12.72
N PHE A 244 22.97 -20.87 -11.98
CA PHE A 244 22.60 -22.02 -11.15
C PHE A 244 23.64 -22.25 -10.03
N SER A 245 23.45 -23.27 -9.20
CA SER A 245 24.25 -23.53 -7.98
C SER A 245 25.77 -23.73 -8.16
N LYS A 246 26.27 -23.88 -9.39
CA LYS A 246 27.71 -23.98 -9.73
C LYS A 246 28.04 -23.15 -10.97
N GLY A 247 27.21 -22.16 -11.24
CA GLY A 247 27.12 -21.48 -12.52
C GLY A 247 27.97 -20.23 -12.65
N ARG A 248 27.64 -19.44 -13.66
CA ARG A 248 28.26 -18.13 -13.94
C ARG A 248 27.35 -17.02 -13.43
N LEU A 249 27.92 -15.87 -13.10
CA LEU A 249 27.14 -14.68 -12.77
C LEU A 249 26.26 -14.29 -13.98
N GLY A 250 24.98 -14.02 -13.77
CA GLY A 250 24.09 -13.62 -14.86
C GLY A 250 22.59 -13.76 -14.60
N PHE A 251 22.18 -14.29 -13.44
CA PHE A 251 20.77 -14.32 -13.06
C PHE A 251 20.36 -12.98 -12.43
N GLN A 252 19.88 -12.06 -13.27
CA GLN A 252 19.48 -10.73 -12.86
C GLN A 252 18.01 -10.69 -12.48
N GLN A 253 17.71 -9.99 -11.39
CA GLN A 253 16.35 -9.89 -10.84
C GLN A 253 16.14 -8.48 -10.27
N GLU A 254 14.90 -8.03 -10.32
CA GLU A 254 14.44 -6.91 -9.49
C GLU A 254 13.63 -7.50 -8.32
N ILE A 255 13.98 -7.11 -7.11
CA ILE A 255 13.31 -7.55 -5.88
C ILE A 255 12.77 -6.33 -5.14
N PHE A 256 11.62 -6.50 -4.48
CA PHE A 256 10.94 -5.43 -3.75
C PHE A 256 10.91 -5.71 -2.26
N LEU A 257 10.70 -4.66 -1.45
CA LEU A 257 10.40 -4.81 -0.03
C LEU A 257 9.26 -5.81 0.22
N ASP A 258 8.24 -5.85 -0.63
CA ASP A 258 7.13 -6.81 -0.53
C ASP A 258 7.58 -8.28 -0.69
N ASP A 259 8.62 -8.55 -1.48
CA ASP A 259 9.15 -9.92 -1.59
C ASP A 259 9.92 -10.31 -0.33
N LEU A 260 10.58 -9.35 0.30
CA LEU A 260 11.17 -9.54 1.61
C LEU A 260 10.09 -9.73 2.71
N VAL A 261 8.96 -9.04 2.62
CA VAL A 261 7.79 -9.26 3.50
C VAL A 261 7.26 -10.68 3.34
N LYS A 262 7.17 -11.21 2.11
CA LYS A 262 6.79 -12.61 1.87
C LYS A 262 7.79 -13.60 2.48
N PHE A 263 9.08 -13.28 2.43
CA PHE A 263 10.14 -14.10 3.03
C PHE A 263 10.10 -14.05 4.57
N HIS A 264 9.91 -12.86 5.15
CA HIS A 264 9.92 -12.61 6.59
C HIS A 264 8.61 -12.99 7.29
N GLY A 265 7.48 -12.81 6.60
CA GLY A 265 6.12 -13.13 7.05
C GLY A 265 5.23 -11.92 7.37
N HIS A 266 5.80 -10.74 7.61
CA HIS A 266 5.07 -9.50 7.83
C HIS A 266 5.95 -8.28 7.58
N LEU A 267 5.34 -7.09 7.52
CA LEU A 267 6.07 -5.83 7.52
C LEU A 267 6.23 -5.36 8.99
N CYS A 268 7.46 -5.35 9.50
CA CYS A 268 7.85 -4.73 10.78
C CYS A 268 8.64 -3.45 10.50
N ASP A 269 8.62 -2.50 11.43
CA ASP A 269 9.46 -1.29 11.35
C ASP A 269 10.95 -1.62 11.21
N GLY A 270 11.43 -2.66 11.90
CA GLY A 270 12.78 -3.17 11.81
C GLY A 270 13.14 -3.67 10.40
N LEU A 271 12.19 -4.23 9.65
CA LEU A 271 12.42 -4.68 8.28
C LEU A 271 12.59 -3.48 7.36
N VAL A 272 11.73 -2.47 7.51
CA VAL A 272 11.81 -1.23 6.72
C VAL A 272 13.12 -0.49 7.01
N VAL A 273 13.43 -0.28 8.29
CA VAL A 273 14.66 0.38 8.74
C VAL A 273 15.90 -0.38 8.25
N GLY A 274 15.91 -1.71 8.36
CA GLY A 274 17.04 -2.53 7.91
C GLY A 274 17.22 -2.50 6.40
N THR A 275 16.15 -2.69 5.65
CA THR A 275 16.19 -2.79 4.19
C THR A 275 16.61 -1.45 3.58
N LYS A 276 16.12 -0.32 4.10
CA LYS A 276 16.52 1.01 3.64
C LYS A 276 17.95 1.39 4.06
N ALA A 277 18.45 0.90 5.19
CA ALA A 277 19.85 1.05 5.57
C ALA A 277 20.79 0.33 4.59
N LEU A 278 20.39 -0.86 4.12
CA LEU A 278 21.13 -1.63 3.12
C LEU A 278 21.11 -0.94 1.76
N ASP A 279 19.95 -0.46 1.31
CA ASP A 279 19.82 0.36 0.10
C ASP A 279 20.78 1.55 0.10
N TYR A 280 20.79 2.32 1.20
CA TYR A 280 21.67 3.45 1.34
C TYR A 280 23.15 3.07 1.28
N SER A 281 23.52 1.96 1.93
CA SER A 281 24.89 1.46 1.94
C SER A 281 25.34 1.02 0.54
N PHE A 282 24.50 0.28 -0.20
CA PHE A 282 24.83 -0.19 -1.55
C PHE A 282 24.91 0.94 -2.56
N SER A 283 23.91 1.82 -2.58
CA SER A 283 23.85 2.95 -3.52
C SER A 283 24.96 3.98 -3.26
N THR A 284 25.19 4.34 -2.00
CA THR A 284 26.04 5.48 -1.64
C THR A 284 27.49 5.09 -1.40
N PHE A 285 27.75 4.02 -0.63
CA PHE A 285 29.13 3.63 -0.29
C PHE A 285 29.74 2.70 -1.32
N PHE A 286 28.99 1.66 -1.75
CA PHE A 286 29.50 0.70 -2.73
C PHE A 286 29.34 1.17 -4.18
N GLY A 287 28.53 2.20 -4.42
CA GLY A 287 28.21 2.72 -5.77
C GLY A 287 27.54 1.68 -6.66
N ALA A 288 26.79 0.75 -6.05
CA ALA A 288 26.24 -0.41 -6.72
C ALA A 288 24.89 -0.07 -7.36
N ALA A 289 24.86 0.01 -8.69
CA ALA A 289 23.60 0.05 -9.45
C ALA A 289 22.91 -1.33 -9.52
N GLU A 290 23.67 -2.40 -9.29
CA GLU A 290 23.23 -3.79 -9.18
C GLU A 290 24.06 -4.48 -8.08
N ILE A 291 23.40 -5.25 -7.22
CA ILE A 291 24.02 -5.92 -6.07
C ILE A 291 24.42 -7.35 -6.47
N ASP A 292 25.72 -7.61 -6.59
CA ASP A 292 26.27 -8.97 -6.72
C ASP A 292 26.17 -9.70 -5.37
N ARG A 293 25.12 -10.52 -5.19
CA ARG A 293 24.86 -11.27 -3.95
C ARG A 293 25.87 -12.41 -3.70
N THR A 294 26.84 -12.58 -4.59
CA THR A 294 27.97 -13.49 -4.40
C THR A 294 29.17 -12.81 -3.76
N ASP A 295 29.19 -11.46 -3.72
CA ASP A 295 30.38 -10.67 -3.39
C ASP A 295 30.31 -9.90 -2.08
N TYR A 296 29.26 -10.11 -1.27
CA TYR A 296 29.12 -9.47 0.03
C TYR A 296 29.13 -10.46 1.17
N ARG A 297 29.60 -9.97 2.31
CA ARG A 297 29.44 -10.59 3.61
C ARG A 297 29.00 -9.55 4.62
N ILE A 298 28.14 -9.96 5.55
CA ILE A 298 27.39 -9.03 6.40
C ILE A 298 27.23 -9.54 7.83
N ILE A 299 27.37 -8.62 8.78
CA ILE A 299 27.06 -8.83 10.20
C ILE A 299 25.85 -7.97 10.53
N SER A 300 24.76 -8.58 10.99
CA SER A 300 23.56 -7.86 11.44
C SER A 300 23.52 -7.78 12.97
N GLY A 301 22.78 -6.79 13.46
CA GLY A 301 22.27 -6.84 14.83
C GLY A 301 21.37 -8.04 15.08
N ALA A 302 21.21 -8.41 16.35
CA ALA A 302 20.37 -9.54 16.81
C ALA A 302 18.86 -9.27 16.72
N SER A 303 18.40 -8.87 15.53
CA SER A 303 16.99 -8.73 15.17
C SER A 303 16.70 -9.68 14.01
N PRO A 304 15.61 -10.48 14.06
CA PRO A 304 15.17 -11.27 12.91
C PRO A 304 14.91 -10.41 11.67
N CYS A 305 14.24 -9.26 11.82
CA CYS A 305 13.97 -8.33 10.72
C CYS A 305 15.29 -7.89 10.02
N LEU A 306 16.33 -7.53 10.78
CA LEU A 306 17.64 -7.16 10.21
C LEU A 306 18.35 -8.36 9.58
N THR A 307 18.32 -9.51 10.23
CA THR A 307 19.00 -10.73 9.79
C THR A 307 18.43 -11.22 8.45
N ASP A 308 17.11 -11.16 8.28
CA ASP A 308 16.45 -11.55 7.05
C ASP A 308 16.73 -10.57 5.92
N ALA A 309 16.66 -9.25 6.19
CA ALA A 309 17.05 -8.23 5.22
C ALA A 309 18.51 -8.42 4.74
N ALA A 310 19.42 -8.71 5.68
CA ALA A 310 20.81 -9.03 5.39
C ALA A 310 20.94 -10.29 4.51
N SER A 311 20.31 -11.40 4.87
CA SER A 311 20.35 -12.64 4.08
C SER A 311 19.82 -12.44 2.66
N TYR A 312 18.71 -11.71 2.54
CA TYR A 312 17.95 -11.59 1.31
C TYR A 312 18.64 -10.67 0.30
N LEU A 313 19.12 -9.51 0.74
CA LEU A 313 19.76 -8.53 -0.14
C LEU A 313 21.22 -8.86 -0.45
N THR A 314 21.95 -9.46 0.49
CA THR A 314 23.40 -9.69 0.28
C THR A 314 23.74 -11.08 -0.24
N GLY A 315 22.83 -12.05 -0.16
CA GLY A 315 23.16 -13.47 -0.38
C GLY A 315 24.06 -14.08 0.69
N GLY A 316 24.26 -13.38 1.82
CA GLY A 316 24.95 -13.88 3.00
C GLY A 316 24.29 -15.16 3.53
N ARG A 317 25.11 -16.12 3.98
CA ARG A 317 24.64 -17.39 4.55
C ARG A 317 25.51 -17.77 5.73
N LEU A 318 24.87 -18.21 6.81
CA LEU A 318 25.56 -18.76 7.99
C LEU A 318 26.46 -19.92 7.56
N GLN A 319 25.96 -20.85 6.73
CA GLN A 319 26.69 -22.03 6.27
C GLN A 319 28.04 -21.69 5.60
N PHE A 320 28.18 -20.50 5.02
CA PHE A 320 29.39 -20.07 4.31
C PHE A 320 30.23 -19.08 5.11
N GLY A 321 29.82 -18.73 6.33
CA GLY A 321 30.48 -17.70 7.15
C GLY A 321 30.40 -16.29 6.57
N THR A 322 29.54 -16.07 5.56
CA THR A 322 29.31 -14.76 4.92
C THR A 322 28.16 -14.00 5.59
N GLN A 323 27.48 -14.61 6.54
CA GLN A 323 26.53 -13.94 7.42
C GLN A 323 26.83 -14.25 8.87
N GLN A 324 26.74 -13.25 9.73
CA GLN A 324 26.85 -13.38 11.17
C GLN A 324 25.85 -12.47 11.88
N VAL A 325 25.56 -12.79 13.14
CA VAL A 325 24.68 -12.00 14.01
C VAL A 325 25.44 -11.69 15.29
N ILE A 326 25.43 -10.43 15.73
CA ILE A 326 26.03 -10.01 17.00
C ILE A 326 24.98 -9.45 17.95
N SER A 327 25.06 -9.83 19.22
CA SER A 327 24.09 -9.49 20.27
C SER A 327 24.15 -8.03 20.74
N LYS A 328 25.27 -7.34 20.50
CA LYS A 328 25.45 -5.90 20.78
C LYS A 328 26.12 -5.23 19.58
N PRO A 329 25.40 -5.01 18.49
CA PRO A 329 25.99 -4.33 17.36
C PRO A 329 26.24 -2.86 17.73
N THR A 330 27.34 -2.30 17.25
CA THR A 330 27.59 -0.86 17.29
C THR A 330 26.71 -0.08 16.29
N GLY A 331 25.91 -0.78 15.47
CA GLY A 331 25.04 -0.25 14.42
C GLY A 331 23.95 -1.24 13.96
N LEU A 332 23.35 -1.01 12.78
CA LEU A 332 22.40 -1.95 12.18
C LEU A 332 23.11 -3.10 11.47
N PHE A 333 24.11 -2.74 10.64
CA PHE A 333 24.90 -3.69 9.87
C PHE A 333 26.37 -3.28 9.81
N LEU A 334 27.23 -4.28 9.69
CA LEU A 334 28.58 -4.16 9.16
C LEU A 334 28.64 -4.95 7.85
N ILE A 335 28.98 -4.29 6.75
CA ILE A 335 28.94 -4.83 5.40
C ILE A 335 30.34 -4.76 4.83
N GLU A 336 30.82 -5.86 4.24
CA GLU A 336 32.06 -5.88 3.49
C GLU A 336 31.86 -6.48 2.11
N ARG A 337 32.42 -5.81 1.10
CA ARG A 337 32.54 -6.37 -0.24
C ARG A 337 33.81 -7.21 -0.32
N ILE A 338 33.65 -8.48 -0.66
CA ILE A 338 34.71 -9.50 -0.61
C ILE A 338 35.80 -9.20 -1.65
N SER A 339 35.44 -8.73 -2.85
CA SER A 339 36.37 -8.51 -3.94
C SER A 339 37.42 -7.42 -3.69
N ASP A 340 37.09 -6.39 -2.92
CA ASP A 340 37.98 -5.25 -2.66
C ASP A 340 38.19 -4.92 -1.16
N GLY A 341 37.57 -5.68 -0.26
CA GLY A 341 37.71 -5.52 1.19
C GLY A 341 37.06 -4.25 1.75
N LYS A 342 36.36 -3.47 0.93
CA LYS A 342 35.71 -2.24 1.39
C LYS A 342 34.64 -2.57 2.42
N SER A 343 34.74 -1.94 3.57
CA SER A 343 33.90 -2.24 4.73
C SER A 343 33.24 -0.97 5.26
N VAL A 344 31.96 -1.08 5.60
CA VAL A 344 31.17 0.02 6.17
C VAL A 344 30.27 -0.48 7.29
N GLN A 345 30.14 0.31 8.34
CA GLN A 345 29.10 0.15 9.35
C GLN A 345 28.00 1.17 9.10
N VAL A 346 26.75 0.72 9.00
CA VAL A 346 25.58 1.61 8.88
C VAL A 346 24.82 1.64 10.20
N ASN A 347 24.46 2.86 10.63
CA ASN A 347 23.80 3.14 11.89
C ASN A 347 22.53 3.94 11.64
N LEU A 348 21.48 3.67 12.41
CA LEU A 348 20.35 4.60 12.50
C LEU A 348 20.76 5.79 13.37
N ASN A 349 20.49 7.01 12.92
CA ASN A 349 20.75 8.22 13.68
C ASN A 349 19.93 8.23 14.99
N ALA A 350 20.50 8.81 16.05
CA ALA A 350 19.83 8.92 17.34
C ALA A 350 18.57 9.80 17.22
N GLY A 351 17.48 9.38 17.86
CA GLY A 351 16.21 10.11 17.87
C GLY A 351 15.30 9.84 16.67
N ILE A 352 15.72 9.05 15.68
CA ILE A 352 14.85 8.70 14.54
C ILE A 352 13.69 7.80 14.98
N LYS A 353 13.95 6.75 15.76
CA LYS A 353 12.89 5.88 16.29
C LYS A 353 12.19 6.57 17.47
N PRO A 354 10.85 6.79 17.42
CA PRO A 354 10.10 7.42 18.51
C PRO A 354 10.27 6.71 19.86
N GLN A 355 10.41 7.49 20.94
CA GLN A 355 10.57 6.95 22.31
C GLN A 355 9.36 6.15 22.79
N GLU A 356 8.16 6.51 22.31
CA GLU A 356 6.94 5.79 22.63
C GLU A 356 6.96 4.37 22.07
N ILE A 357 7.37 4.19 20.81
CA ILE A 357 7.55 2.86 20.20
C ILE A 357 8.57 2.07 21.02
N ILE A 358 9.73 2.66 21.34
CA ILE A 358 10.78 1.98 22.14
C ILE A 358 10.21 1.49 23.49
N SER A 359 9.45 2.34 24.18
CA SER A 359 8.90 2.04 25.50
C SER A 359 7.82 0.95 25.44
N LEU A 360 6.91 1.04 24.46
CA LEU A 360 5.83 0.08 24.26
C LEU A 360 6.35 -1.27 23.75
N THR A 361 7.31 -1.30 22.82
CA THR A 361 7.96 -2.55 22.37
C THR A 361 8.58 -3.28 23.57
N ALA A 362 9.27 -2.58 24.48
CA ALA A 362 9.86 -3.20 25.66
C ALA A 362 8.81 -3.83 26.60
N LEU A 363 7.61 -3.27 26.67
CA LEU A 363 6.48 -3.85 27.41
C LEU A 363 5.84 -5.02 26.64
N ALA A 364 5.73 -4.92 25.32
CA ALA A 364 5.20 -5.96 24.44
C ALA A 364 6.05 -7.24 24.52
N GLU A 365 7.38 -7.10 24.50
CA GLU A 365 8.33 -8.21 24.66
C GLU A 365 8.20 -8.93 26.01
N GLN A 366 7.64 -8.27 27.02
CA GLN A 366 7.34 -8.83 28.34
C GLN A 366 5.90 -9.35 28.46
N GLY A 367 5.09 -9.25 27.41
CA GLY A 367 3.67 -9.61 27.42
C GLY A 367 2.82 -8.72 28.33
N LYS A 368 3.20 -7.45 28.51
CA LYS A 368 2.57 -6.53 29.48
C LYS A 368 1.56 -5.55 28.87
N LEU A 369 1.46 -5.48 27.55
CA LEU A 369 0.49 -4.61 26.89
C LEU A 369 -0.91 -5.25 26.88
N SER A 370 -1.93 -4.44 27.13
CA SER A 370 -3.32 -4.79 26.83
C SER A 370 -3.56 -4.89 25.32
N PRO A 371 -4.67 -5.51 24.87
CA PRO A 371 -5.01 -5.56 23.45
C PRO A 371 -5.07 -4.18 22.77
N CYS A 372 -5.63 -3.17 23.43
CA CYS A 372 -5.70 -1.82 22.87
C CYS A 372 -4.32 -1.16 22.76
N GLU A 373 -3.43 -1.39 23.74
CA GLU A 373 -2.05 -0.89 23.68
C GLU A 373 -1.23 -1.61 22.60
N MET A 374 -1.52 -2.89 22.34
CA MET A 374 -0.92 -3.64 21.22
C MET A 374 -1.34 -3.05 19.86
N ASP A 375 -2.62 -2.76 19.68
CA ASP A 375 -3.13 -2.12 18.46
C ASP A 375 -2.54 -0.71 18.27
N HIS A 376 -2.40 0.04 19.36
CA HIS A 376 -1.75 1.36 19.36
C HIS A 376 -0.27 1.27 18.98
N LEU A 377 0.50 0.36 19.59
CA LEU A 377 1.90 0.12 19.23
C LEU A 377 2.03 -0.23 17.74
N LYS A 378 1.19 -1.12 17.23
CA LYS A 378 1.18 -1.46 15.81
C LYS A 378 0.94 -0.23 14.93
N SER A 379 -0.03 0.61 15.27
CA SER A 379 -0.32 1.82 14.51
C SER A 379 0.87 2.78 14.48
N LEU A 380 1.58 2.94 15.61
CA LEU A 380 2.79 3.74 15.68
C LEU A 380 3.92 3.16 14.81
N GLU A 381 4.14 1.84 14.83
CA GLU A 381 5.15 1.16 14.02
C GLU A 381 4.86 1.25 12.52
N ASP A 382 3.58 1.15 12.12
CA ASP A 382 3.15 1.33 10.73
C ASP A 382 3.42 2.78 10.26
N GLN A 383 3.06 3.78 11.07
CA GLN A 383 3.32 5.19 10.77
C GLN A 383 4.82 5.50 10.69
N PHE A 384 5.61 4.94 11.60
CA PHE A 384 7.06 5.10 11.59
C PHE A 384 7.69 4.46 10.34
N SER A 385 7.21 3.28 9.93
CA SER A 385 7.66 2.61 8.70
C SER A 385 7.42 3.48 7.45
N ILE A 386 6.23 4.07 7.37
CA ILE A 386 5.87 5.03 6.31
C ILE A 386 6.82 6.23 6.31
N GLN A 387 7.06 6.83 7.48
CA GLN A 387 7.98 7.96 7.62
C GLN A 387 9.39 7.59 7.17
N VAL A 388 9.89 6.41 7.58
CA VAL A 388 11.21 5.92 7.17
C VAL A 388 11.27 5.77 5.66
N LEU A 389 10.26 5.22 4.98
CA LEU A 389 10.23 5.09 3.52
C LEU A 389 10.23 6.45 2.81
N ALA A 390 9.52 7.45 3.35
CA ALA A 390 9.41 8.79 2.77
C ALA A 390 10.64 9.70 3.02
N THR A 391 11.42 9.45 4.08
CA THR A 391 12.54 10.32 4.48
C THR A 391 13.81 10.01 3.68
N ALA A 392 14.62 11.01 3.32
CA ALA A 392 15.88 10.78 2.62
C ALA A 392 16.85 9.94 3.48
N SER A 393 17.51 8.94 2.89
CA SER A 393 18.37 8.01 3.65
C SER A 393 19.52 8.69 4.37
N ALA A 394 20.06 9.79 3.84
CA ALA A 394 21.12 10.57 4.48
C ALA A 394 20.68 11.27 5.78
N GLU A 395 19.38 11.50 5.98
CA GLU A 395 18.83 12.05 7.21
C GLU A 395 18.62 10.96 8.28
N LEU A 396 18.35 9.74 7.82
CA LEU A 396 18.06 8.59 8.69
C LEU A 396 19.33 7.90 9.19
N TYR A 397 20.36 7.80 8.35
CA TYR A 397 21.49 6.92 8.59
C TYR A 397 22.84 7.62 8.55
N ASN A 398 23.77 7.08 9.34
CA ASN A 398 25.17 7.44 9.29
C ASN A 398 26.03 6.23 8.87
N LEU A 399 26.90 6.45 7.88
CA LEU A 399 27.86 5.46 7.37
C LEU A 399 29.24 5.72 7.97
N VAL A 400 29.81 4.70 8.61
CA VAL A 400 31.17 4.74 9.16
C VAL A 400 32.05 3.80 8.34
N VAL A 401 32.97 4.36 7.57
CA VAL A 401 33.95 3.59 6.78
C VAL A 401 34.94 2.89 7.72
N LEU A 402 35.26 1.63 7.43
CA LEU A 402 36.14 0.82 8.26
C LEU A 402 37.41 0.41 7.49
N ASP A 403 38.38 1.32 7.39
CA ASP A 403 39.58 1.17 6.55
C ASP A 403 40.49 -0.03 6.91
N GLN A 404 40.39 -0.53 8.15
CA GLN A 404 41.20 -1.64 8.65
C GLN A 404 40.36 -2.77 9.22
N PHE A 405 39.11 -2.89 8.76
CA PHE A 405 38.25 -3.97 9.19
C PHE A 405 38.86 -5.33 8.82
N LYS A 406 38.84 -6.24 9.78
CA LYS A 406 39.23 -7.64 9.57
C LYS A 406 38.02 -8.50 9.85
N TRP A 407 37.52 -9.17 8.83
CA TRP A 407 36.44 -10.12 8.99
C TRP A 407 36.85 -11.25 9.92
N VAL A 408 36.14 -11.34 11.04
CA VAL A 408 36.33 -12.40 12.02
C VAL A 408 35.60 -13.63 11.52
N GLN A 409 36.25 -14.80 11.56
CA GLN A 409 35.60 -16.05 11.18
C GLN A 409 34.48 -16.39 12.17
N ALA A 410 33.42 -17.01 11.65
CA ALA A 410 32.30 -17.45 12.46
C ALA A 410 32.77 -18.47 13.53
N PRO A 411 32.19 -18.45 14.73
CA PRO A 411 32.55 -19.37 15.82
C PRO A 411 32.01 -20.81 15.62
N PHE A 412 31.64 -21.17 14.39
CA PHE A 412 31.06 -22.45 14.01
C PHE A 412 31.63 -22.91 12.67
N GLU A 413 31.48 -24.21 12.37
CA GLU A 413 31.98 -24.78 11.12
C GLU A 413 31.29 -24.16 9.91
N THR A 414 32.09 -23.75 8.92
CA THR A 414 31.62 -23.17 7.66
C THR A 414 32.04 -24.04 6.49
N PHE A 415 31.19 -24.08 5.47
CA PHE A 415 31.41 -24.78 4.22
C PHE A 415 31.93 -23.83 3.14
N LYS A 416 32.58 -24.40 2.12
CA LYS A 416 32.98 -23.65 0.92
C LYS A 416 31.73 -23.21 0.16
N LYS A 417 31.58 -21.91 -0.09
CA LYS A 417 30.53 -21.34 -0.95
C LYS A 417 30.78 -21.78 -2.40
N THR A 418 30.01 -22.75 -2.92
CA THR A 418 30.32 -23.39 -4.21
C THR A 418 29.82 -22.62 -5.43
N ASP A 419 28.75 -21.85 -5.26
CA ASP A 419 28.13 -20.99 -6.27
C ASP A 419 29.07 -19.89 -6.76
N VAL A 420 30.11 -19.52 -6.00
CA VAL A 420 31.06 -18.47 -6.43
C VAL A 420 32.28 -18.98 -7.20
N LEU A 421 32.51 -20.30 -7.25
CA LEU A 421 33.77 -20.85 -7.80
C LEU A 421 33.90 -20.64 -9.30
N ASN A 422 32.78 -20.69 -10.01
CA ASN A 422 32.71 -20.62 -11.45
C ASN A 422 32.13 -19.29 -11.95
N LYS A 423 31.87 -18.33 -11.04
CA LYS A 423 31.08 -17.13 -11.36
C LYS A 423 31.66 -16.29 -12.50
N ASN A 424 32.99 -16.32 -12.66
CA ASN A 424 33.74 -15.55 -13.66
C ASN A 424 34.14 -16.37 -14.91
N LEU A 425 33.69 -17.61 -15.07
CA LEU A 425 34.01 -18.40 -16.28
C LEU A 425 33.33 -17.81 -17.51
N SER A 426 34.03 -17.82 -18.66
CA SER A 426 33.44 -17.41 -19.93
C SER A 426 32.40 -18.42 -20.44
N PRO A 427 31.42 -17.99 -21.25
CA PRO A 427 30.54 -18.90 -21.97
C PRO A 427 31.32 -19.85 -22.90
N CYS A 428 30.75 -21.01 -23.20
CA CYS A 428 31.34 -21.94 -24.15
C CYS A 428 31.30 -21.32 -25.56
N LEU A 429 32.45 -21.19 -26.22
CA LEU A 429 32.58 -20.62 -27.57
C LEU A 429 32.54 -21.68 -28.68
N SER A 430 32.25 -22.95 -28.35
CA SER A 430 32.16 -24.00 -29.36
C SER A 430 30.90 -23.82 -30.21
N ASN A 431 31.07 -23.42 -31.46
CA ASN A 431 30.07 -23.62 -32.50
C ASN A 431 29.77 -25.13 -32.56
N LEU A 432 28.61 -25.54 -32.05
CA LEU A 432 28.04 -26.86 -32.31
C LEU A 432 27.55 -26.93 -33.75
#